data_AF-A0A1I1GE78-F1
#
_entry.id   AF-A0A1I1GE78-F1
#
_cell.length_a   1.000
_cell.length_b   1.000
_cell.length_c   1.000
_cell.angle_alpha   90.00
_cell.angle_beta   90.00
_cell.angle_gamma   90.00
#
_symmetry.space_group_name_H-M   'P 1'
#
loop_
_entity.id
_entity.type
_entity.pdbx_description
1 polymer ?
#
loop_
_entity_poly.entity_id
_entity_poly.type
_entity_poly.pdbx_seq_one_letter_code
_entity_poly.pdbx_strand_id
1 'polypeptide(L)' 'MTGDDADHGAEYHLREALRHLNEARETGDLRKTNDVALEEVSDTVASVLNEYDQDGQ' A
#
# COMPACT_ATOMS: atom_id res chain seq x y z
N MET A 1 14.46 16.29 -14.73
CA MET A 1 13.37 15.92 -13.80
C MET A 1 13.83 14.66 -13.13
N THR A 2 14.26 14.83 -11.89
CA THR A 2 14.97 13.90 -11.03
C THR A 2 14.03 12.77 -10.61
N GLY A 3 14.49 11.51 -10.73
CA GLY A 3 13.70 10.31 -10.36
C GLY A 3 13.23 10.30 -8.90
N ASP A 4 13.81 11.16 -8.06
CA ASP A 4 13.51 11.36 -6.64
C ASP A 4 12.06 11.82 -6.37
N ASP A 5 11.49 12.65 -7.25
CA ASP A 5 10.10 13.13 -7.12
C ASP A 5 9.08 12.03 -7.44
N ALA A 6 9.44 11.09 -8.33
CA ALA A 6 8.60 9.94 -8.66
C ALA A 6 8.62 8.88 -7.55
N ASP A 7 9.78 8.74 -6.89
CA ASP A 7 10.02 7.84 -5.77
C ASP A 7 9.20 8.22 -4.53
N HIS A 8 9.26 9.51 -4.14
CA HIS A 8 8.46 10.06 -3.05
C HIS A 8 6.95 10.04 -3.36
N GLY A 9 6.57 10.19 -4.63
CA GLY A 9 5.19 10.07 -5.08
C GLY A 9 4.65 8.64 -4.96
N ALA A 10 5.47 7.63 -5.31
CA ALA A 10 5.09 6.22 -5.21
C ALA A 10 4.87 5.80 -3.75
N GLU A 11 5.77 6.17 -2.84
CA GLU A 11 5.66 5.88 -1.40
C GLU A 11 4.37 6.47 -0.79
N TYR A 12 4.05 7.72 -1.15
CA TYR A 12 2.82 8.38 -0.71
C TYR A 12 1.56 7.63 -1.18
N HIS A 13 1.51 7.25 -2.45
CA HIS A 13 0.36 6.53 -3.02
C HIS A 13 0.18 5.14 -2.41
N LEU A 14 1.27 4.44 -2.09
CA LEU A 14 1.26 3.15 -1.42
C LEU A 14 0.72 3.27 0.02
N ARG A 15 1.13 4.29 0.77
CA ARG A 15 0.59 4.55 2.13
C ARG A 15 -0.90 4.85 2.12
N GLU A 16 -1.37 5.69 1.19
CA GLU A 16 -2.80 6.01 1.06
C GLU A 16 -3.62 4.78 0.63
N ALA A 17 -3.07 3.91 -0.23
CA ALA A 17 -3.71 2.64 -0.56
C ALA A 17 -3.90 1.77 0.70
N LEU A 18 -2.87 1.57 1.53
CA LEU A 18 -2.99 0.83 2.80
C LEU A 18 -4.07 1.40 3.71
N ARG A 19 -4.13 2.72 3.83
CA ARG A 19 -5.14 3.40 4.64
C ARG A 19 -6.56 3.09 4.15
N HIS A 20 -6.82 3.22 2.85
CA HIS A 20 -8.13 2.92 2.29
C HIS A 20 -8.53 1.45 2.42
N LEU A 21 -7.56 0.51 2.32
CA LEU A 21 -7.83 -0.92 2.53
C LEU A 21 -8.26 -1.18 3.98
N ASN A 22 -7.60 -0.56 4.97
CA ASN A 22 -7.97 -0.69 6.38
C ASN A 22 -9.35 -0.07 6.68
N GLU A 23 -9.63 1.13 6.17
CA GLU A 23 -10.95 1.79 6.34
C GLU A 23 -12.08 0.93 5.73
N ALA A 24 -11.84 0.31 4.58
CA ALA A 24 -12.82 -0.59 3.95
C ALA A 24 -13.04 -1.88 4.75
N ARG A 25 -12.00 -2.39 5.43
CA ARG A 25 -12.07 -3.53 6.36
C ARG A 25 -12.91 -3.21 7.60
N GLU A 26 -12.73 -2.02 8.18
CA GLU A 26 -13.41 -1.58 9.40
C GLU A 26 -14.90 -1.25 9.19
N THR A 27 -15.25 -0.73 8.01
CA THR A 27 -16.63 -0.38 7.66
C THR A 27 -17.53 -1.59 7.36
N GLY A 28 -16.95 -2.79 7.24
CA GLY A 28 -17.70 -4.04 7.06
C GLY A 28 -18.45 -4.15 5.73
N ASP A 29 -18.21 -3.23 4.79
CA ASP A 29 -18.82 -3.21 3.44
C ASP A 29 -18.23 -4.29 2.51
N LEU A 30 -17.19 -4.97 2.99
CA LEU A 30 -16.46 -6.00 2.29
C LEU A 30 -16.92 -7.37 2.77
N ARG A 31 -17.56 -8.13 1.87
CA ARG A 31 -17.88 -9.54 2.12
C ARG A 31 -16.60 -10.32 2.36
N LYS A 32 -16.61 -11.31 3.26
CA LYS A 32 -15.52 -12.22 3.67
C LYS A 32 -14.43 -12.58 2.63
N THR A 33 -14.78 -12.75 1.35
CA THR A 33 -13.82 -13.01 0.25
C THR A 33 -12.88 -11.83 -0.02
N ASN A 34 -13.37 -10.62 0.24
CA ASN A 34 -12.67 -9.37 -0.01
C ASN A 34 -11.71 -9.03 1.15
N ASP A 35 -11.97 -9.50 2.38
CA ASP A 35 -11.05 -9.31 3.52
C ASP A 35 -9.70 -10.00 3.34
N VAL A 36 -9.70 -11.17 2.69
CA VAL A 36 -8.48 -11.91 2.32
C VAL A 36 -7.74 -11.18 1.19
N ALA A 37 -8.46 -10.69 0.19
CA ALA A 37 -7.86 -9.89 -0.89
C ALA A 37 -7.24 -8.59 -0.37
N LEU A 38 -7.87 -7.92 0.61
CA LEU A 38 -7.29 -6.73 1.25
C LEU A 38 -6.00 -7.03 2.02
N GLU A 39 -5.93 -8.18 2.67
CA GLU A 39 -4.74 -8.62 3.42
C GLU A 39 -3.57 -8.86 2.46
N GLU A 40 -3.79 -9.62 1.38
CA GLU A 40 -2.78 -9.87 0.35
C GLU A 40 -2.28 -8.58 -0.33
N VAL A 41 -3.19 -7.64 -0.61
CA VAL A 41 -2.82 -6.34 -1.18
C VAL A 41 -2.02 -5.53 -0.15
N SER A 42 -2.40 -5.55 1.12
CA SER A 42 -1.68 -4.83 2.17
C SER A 42 -0.26 -5.36 2.35
N ASP A 43 -0.09 -6.68 2.34
CA ASP A 43 1.22 -7.34 2.42
C ASP A 43 2.10 -6.99 1.22
N THR A 44 1.52 -6.98 0.02
CA THR A 44 2.23 -6.61 -1.21
C THR A 44 2.71 -5.17 -1.15
N VAL A 45 1.84 -4.25 -0.73
CA VAL A 45 2.19 -2.83 -0.59
C VAL A 45 3.29 -2.62 0.46
N ALA A 46 3.24 -3.34 1.58
CA ALA A 46 4.29 -3.30 2.59
C ALA A 46 5.63 -3.83 2.07
N SER A 47 5.63 -4.89 1.25
CA SER A 47 6.84 -5.40 0.60
C SER A 47 7.46 -4.36 -0.33
N VAL A 48 6.63 -3.75 -1.20
CA VAL A 48 7.10 -2.70 -2.13
C VAL A 48 7.69 -1.51 -1.37
N LEU A 49 7.04 -1.04 -0.30
CA LEU A 49 7.57 0.06 0.52
C LEU A 49 8.93 -0.29 1.14
N ASN A 50 9.08 -1.52 1.64
CA ASN A 50 10.35 -1.99 2.20
C ASN A 50 11.44 -2.16 1.13
N GLU A 51 11.08 -2.54 -0.10
CA GLU A 51 12.00 -2.59 -1.25
C GLU A 51 12.48 -1.18 -1.66
N TYR A 52 11.57 -0.20 -1.72
CA TYR A 52 11.95 1.20 -1.97
C TYR A 52 12.90 1.76 -0.90
N ASP A 53 12.66 1.45 0.38
CA ASP A 53 13.53 1.89 1.49
C ASP A 53 14.94 1.25 1.39
N GLN A 54 15.05 0.05 0.79
CA GLN A 54 16.32 -0.66 0.60
C GLN A 54 17.06 -0.25 -0.68
N ASP A 55 16.34 0.08 -1.76
CA ASP A 55 16.90 0.54 -3.03
C ASP A 55 17.32 2.02 -3.01
N GLY A 56 16.84 2.80 -2.03
CA GLY A 56 17.24 4.18 -1.76
C GLY A 56 18.56 4.36 -0.97
N GLN A 57 19.31 3.28 -0.68
CA GLN A 57 20.59 3.28 0.06
C GLN A 57 21.83 3.17 -0.84
#